data_AF-A0A316X5L1-F1
#
_entry.id   AF-A0A316X5L1-F1
#
_cell.length_a   1.000
_cell.length_b   1.000
_cell.length_c   1.000
_cell.angle_alpha   90.00
_cell.angle_beta   90.00
_cell.angle_gamma   90.00
#
_symmetry.space_group_name_H-M   'P 1'
#
loop_
_entity.id
_entity.type
_entity.pdbx_description
1 polymer ?
#
loop_
_entity_poly.entity_id
_entity_poly.type
_entity_poly.pdbx_seq_one_letter_code
_entity_poly.pdbx_strand_id
1 'polypeptide(L)'
;MIKNYFIGLCIVILASCSATNDDNIQNFGESKNLDLSTESFRGDVGVTIDDELPSNGIYFLRTASQNPIYGFYSSHTNKHLYSHFSIANMLPRTQPGEYYYFLERFLGSASGKGKEITAWFNVNNEDLLLTTTPEELDGQNGWRKDDDLGKSYNGDEPGSFPIYRYYRQKTSSHFYTRDRNELGDGKFGFVYEGIAFYLKNETTEQELRQVHDGLLMKDKTTGYLYIIIEGRIRILETMEVANRVFGVKDGNYYPEVNIDELIGPRGKIVNAGAKLIEDTRTGKIYFLDNGLLRYIPDPKTLRVYMLNEKAIEKINGVVGFTGPDLTVKFPYVK
;
A
#
# COMPACT_ATOMS: atom_id res chain seq x y z
N MET A 1 55.18 -48.64 15.77
CA MET A 1 55.91 -47.35 15.62
C MET A 1 54.86 -46.28 15.32
N ILE A 2 54.80 -45.20 16.08
CA ILE A 2 53.74 -44.17 16.00
C ILE A 2 54.22 -42.98 15.17
N LYS A 3 53.36 -42.40 14.32
CA LYS A 3 53.22 -40.93 14.17
C LYS A 3 51.95 -40.53 13.40
N ASN A 4 51.31 -39.46 13.89
CA ASN A 4 50.10 -38.78 13.39
C ASN A 4 50.48 -37.90 12.16
N TYR A 5 49.63 -37.15 11.42
CA TYR A 5 48.48 -36.26 11.66
C TYR A 5 47.82 -35.95 10.27
N PHE A 6 46.63 -35.37 10.03
CA PHE A 6 45.35 -35.12 10.75
C PHE A 6 44.33 -34.54 9.72
N ILE A 7 43.16 -34.02 10.15
CA ILE A 7 42.14 -33.28 9.35
C ILE A 7 41.31 -34.19 8.38
N GLY A 8 39.98 -34.15 8.33
CA GLY A 8 38.99 -33.43 9.14
C GLY A 8 37.60 -33.63 8.52
N LEU A 9 36.77 -34.50 9.10
CA LEU A 9 35.49 -34.94 8.52
C LEU A 9 34.30 -34.40 9.33
N CYS A 10 33.70 -33.30 8.88
CA CYS A 10 32.46 -32.80 9.45
C CYS A 10 31.27 -33.66 9.01
N ILE A 11 30.88 -34.58 9.89
CA ILE A 11 29.64 -35.35 9.80
C ILE A 11 28.47 -34.43 10.18
N VAL A 12 27.51 -34.25 9.28
CA VAL A 12 26.20 -33.65 9.61
C VAL A 12 25.20 -34.79 9.80
N ILE A 13 24.76 -35.00 11.04
CA ILE A 13 23.69 -35.94 11.40
C ILE A 13 22.36 -35.18 11.53
N LEU A 14 21.29 -35.80 11.04
CA LEU A 14 19.91 -35.33 11.19
C LEU A 14 19.33 -35.70 12.57
N ALA A 15 18.76 -34.71 13.26
CA ALA A 15 17.69 -34.84 14.25
C ALA A 15 16.99 -33.46 14.31
N SER A 16 15.74 -33.31 13.87
CA SER A 16 14.48 -33.65 14.57
C SER A 16 14.14 -32.71 15.73
N CYS A 17 13.04 -31.96 15.56
CA CYS A 17 12.26 -31.17 16.53
C CYS A 17 12.97 -30.10 17.40
N SER A 18 12.68 -28.83 17.11
CA SER A 18 12.49 -27.78 18.15
C SER A 18 11.40 -26.81 17.71
N ALA A 19 10.44 -26.53 18.59
CA ALA A 19 9.45 -25.48 18.43
C ALA A 19 9.86 -24.31 19.34
N THR A 20 10.39 -23.23 18.74
CA THR A 20 10.91 -22.01 19.37
C THR A 20 11.12 -20.97 18.25
N ASN A 21 10.61 -19.75 18.25
CA ASN A 21 9.78 -19.01 19.21
C ASN A 21 8.82 -18.04 18.49
N ASP A 22 7.71 -17.69 19.14
CA ASP A 22 7.01 -16.43 18.92
C ASP A 22 7.85 -15.26 19.47
N ASP A 23 8.82 -14.77 18.69
CA ASP A 23 9.61 -13.58 19.02
C ASP A 23 9.12 -12.36 18.22
N ASN A 24 7.82 -12.07 18.35
CA ASN A 24 7.23 -10.75 18.04
C ASN A 24 6.44 -10.18 19.24
N ILE A 25 6.86 -10.55 20.46
CA ILE A 25 6.53 -9.78 21.68
C ILE A 25 7.33 -8.47 21.62
N GLN A 26 6.74 -7.42 21.04
CA GLN A 26 7.35 -6.10 21.12
C GLN A 26 7.09 -5.49 22.50
N ASN A 27 8.19 -5.24 23.22
CA ASN A 27 8.20 -4.62 24.54
C ASN A 27 7.46 -3.27 24.54
N PHE A 28 6.37 -3.19 25.30
CA PHE A 28 5.82 -1.92 25.81
C PHE A 28 6.55 -1.42 27.07
N GLY A 29 7.70 -2.02 27.39
CA GLY A 29 8.58 -1.59 28.48
C GLY A 29 9.47 -0.42 28.04
N GLU A 30 9.51 0.61 28.90
CA GLU A 30 10.26 1.87 28.80
C GLU A 30 9.61 2.99 27.97
N SER A 31 9.12 3.99 28.72
CA SER A 31 8.73 5.30 28.22
C SER A 31 9.94 6.06 27.68
N LYS A 32 10.28 5.86 26.41
CA LYS A 32 11.17 6.78 25.70
C LYS A 32 10.51 8.16 25.68
N ASN A 33 11.26 9.20 26.06
CA ASN A 33 10.81 10.58 26.00
C ASN A 33 10.46 10.95 24.55
N LEU A 34 9.18 10.87 24.22
CA LEU A 34 8.63 11.43 23.01
C LEU A 34 8.73 12.96 23.12
N ASP A 35 9.13 13.65 22.06
CA ASP A 35 8.98 15.10 22.02
C ASP A 35 7.51 15.42 21.73
N LEU A 36 6.75 15.66 22.80
CA LEU A 36 5.28 15.75 22.82
C LEU A 36 4.76 17.13 22.36
N SER A 37 5.61 17.98 21.75
CA SER A 37 5.31 19.38 21.43
C SER A 37 4.39 19.56 20.20
N THR A 38 3.08 19.55 20.49
CA THR A 38 1.99 20.36 19.89
C THR A 38 2.14 20.95 18.47
N GLU A 39 1.16 20.62 17.61
CA GLU A 39 0.77 21.38 16.40
C GLU A 39 1.84 21.61 15.31
N SER A 40 2.62 20.57 14.99
CA SER A 40 3.37 20.55 13.74
C SER A 40 2.47 20.33 12.51
N PHE A 41 2.79 20.99 11.40
CA PHE A 41 2.25 20.76 10.06
C PHE A 41 3.44 20.44 9.15
N ARG A 42 3.47 19.25 8.54
CA ARG A 42 4.57 18.85 7.64
C ARG A 42 4.27 19.32 6.21
N GLY A 43 4.89 20.43 5.82
CA GLY A 43 4.92 20.89 4.43
C GLY A 43 6.13 20.38 3.62
N ASP A 44 7.14 19.83 4.29
CA ASP A 44 8.42 19.45 3.69
C ASP A 44 8.52 17.93 3.49
N VAL A 45 7.77 17.41 2.52
CA VAL A 45 7.85 16.01 2.05
C VAL A 45 8.58 15.96 0.69
N GLY A 46 9.38 16.99 0.36
CA GLY A 46 10.06 17.12 -0.93
C GLY A 46 9.12 17.25 -2.13
N VAL A 47 7.86 17.61 -1.88
CA VAL A 47 6.78 17.61 -2.89
C VAL A 47 6.63 19.01 -3.48
N THR A 48 7.04 19.18 -4.73
CA THR A 48 6.68 20.36 -5.52
C THR A 48 5.24 20.20 -6.03
N ILE A 49 4.27 20.42 -5.14
CA ILE A 49 2.89 20.72 -5.56
C ILE A 49 2.86 22.21 -5.89
N ASP A 50 2.41 22.57 -7.09
CA ASP A 50 2.30 23.96 -7.52
C ASP A 50 1.16 24.73 -6.81
N ASP A 51 0.32 24.02 -6.05
CA ASP A 51 -0.81 24.53 -5.25
C ASP A 51 -0.50 24.60 -3.73
N GLU A 52 -1.17 25.52 -3.03
CA GLU A 52 -1.09 25.61 -1.56
C GLU A 52 -1.55 24.31 -0.88
N LEU A 53 -0.71 23.75 -0.02
CA LEU A 53 -1.03 22.53 0.73
C LEU A 53 -2.30 22.69 1.58
N PRO A 54 -3.22 21.71 1.56
CA PRO A 54 -4.50 21.83 2.26
C PRO A 54 -4.31 21.98 3.78
N SER A 55 -4.78 23.11 4.31
CA SER A 55 -4.66 23.49 5.73
C SER A 55 -5.58 22.71 6.68
N ASN A 56 -6.51 21.90 6.15
CA ASN A 56 -7.50 21.15 6.91
C ASN A 56 -7.59 19.69 6.43
N GLY A 57 -7.52 18.74 7.36
CA GLY A 57 -7.64 17.31 7.07
C GLY A 57 -6.29 16.64 6.82
N ILE A 58 -6.32 15.32 6.74
CA ILE A 58 -5.14 14.47 6.56
C ILE A 58 -5.16 13.89 5.16
N TYR A 59 -4.00 13.80 4.52
CA TYR A 59 -3.85 13.30 3.17
C TYR A 59 -2.65 12.36 3.09
N PHE A 60 -2.75 11.30 2.31
CA PHE A 60 -1.56 10.61 1.81
C PHE A 60 -1.27 11.07 0.39
N LEU A 61 0.00 11.24 0.08
CA LEU A 61 0.47 11.40 -1.29
C LEU A 61 0.37 10.04 -1.98
N ARG A 62 -0.52 9.90 -2.96
CA ARG A 62 -0.52 8.71 -3.82
C ARG A 62 0.15 9.08 -5.14
N THR A 63 1.32 8.50 -5.41
CA THR A 63 1.75 8.37 -6.80
C THR A 63 0.89 7.30 -7.45
N ALA A 64 0.08 7.71 -8.41
CA ALA A 64 -0.72 6.81 -9.22
C ALA A 64 -0.21 6.93 -10.65
N SER A 65 0.60 5.95 -11.08
CA SER A 65 1.05 5.83 -12.45
C SER A 65 -0.17 5.84 -13.39
N GLN A 66 -0.35 6.90 -14.18
CA GLN A 66 -1.40 6.95 -15.20
C GLN A 66 -1.11 5.89 -16.27
N ASN A 67 -2.07 5.02 -16.58
CA ASN A 67 -1.86 3.86 -17.46
C ASN A 67 -0.62 3.03 -17.09
N PRO A 68 -0.57 2.40 -15.91
CA PRO A 68 0.52 1.51 -15.56
C PRO A 68 0.43 0.24 -16.38
N ILE A 69 1.55 -0.34 -16.82
CA ILE A 69 1.58 -1.69 -17.39
C ILE A 69 2.31 -2.62 -16.42
N TYR A 70 1.58 -3.59 -15.87
CA TYR A 70 2.13 -4.65 -15.03
C TYR A 70 2.36 -5.92 -15.85
N GLY A 71 3.41 -6.68 -15.53
CA GLY A 71 3.71 -7.99 -16.09
C GLY A 71 3.60 -9.09 -15.04
N PHE A 72 3.02 -10.20 -15.45
CA PHE A 72 2.74 -11.36 -14.61
C PHE A 72 3.32 -12.62 -15.25
N TYR A 73 3.92 -13.48 -14.43
CA TYR A 73 4.39 -14.79 -14.86
C TYR A 73 3.36 -15.87 -14.49
N SER A 74 3.03 -16.76 -15.44
CA SER A 74 2.20 -17.94 -15.20
C SER A 74 3.07 -19.17 -14.97
N SER A 75 3.00 -19.79 -13.78
CA SER A 75 3.72 -21.04 -13.51
C SER A 75 3.13 -22.26 -14.23
N HIS A 76 1.87 -22.17 -14.66
CA HIS A 76 1.16 -23.22 -15.40
C HIS A 76 1.58 -23.24 -16.87
N THR A 77 1.47 -22.11 -17.57
CA THR A 77 1.79 -22.03 -19.01
C THR A 77 3.25 -21.68 -19.29
N ASN A 78 4.00 -21.25 -18.26
CA ASN A 78 5.36 -20.70 -18.34
C ASN A 78 5.44 -19.40 -19.20
N LYS A 79 4.36 -18.61 -19.26
CA LYS A 79 4.24 -17.40 -20.10
C LYS A 79 4.17 -16.13 -19.28
N HIS A 80 4.32 -15.00 -19.96
CA HIS A 80 4.09 -13.68 -19.39
C HIS A 80 2.83 -13.07 -19.99
N LEU A 81 2.00 -12.49 -19.13
CA LEU A 81 0.82 -11.71 -19.50
C LEU A 81 0.94 -10.32 -18.87
N TYR A 82 0.16 -9.37 -19.37
CA TYR A 82 0.28 -7.95 -19.01
C TYR A 82 -1.10 -7.32 -18.85
N SER A 83 -1.22 -6.31 -17.98
CA SER A 83 -2.48 -5.62 -17.72
C SER A 83 -2.26 -4.23 -17.12
N HIS A 84 -3.25 -3.36 -17.25
CA HIS A 84 -3.38 -2.11 -16.48
C HIS A 84 -3.48 -2.33 -14.96
N PHE A 85 -3.88 -3.52 -14.53
CA PHE A 85 -4.16 -3.82 -13.13
C PHE A 85 -3.06 -4.69 -12.52
N SER A 86 -2.66 -4.38 -11.28
CA SER A 86 -1.70 -5.17 -10.49
C SER A 86 -2.31 -6.44 -9.86
N ILE A 87 -3.49 -6.85 -10.32
CA ILE A 87 -4.25 -8.00 -9.81
C ILE A 87 -4.50 -9.02 -10.94
N ALA A 88 -4.13 -10.28 -10.68
CA ALA A 88 -4.12 -11.34 -11.69
C ALA A 88 -5.50 -11.73 -12.22
N ASN A 89 -6.57 -11.44 -11.47
CA ASN A 89 -7.93 -11.77 -11.87
C ASN A 89 -8.37 -11.02 -13.15
N MET A 90 -7.78 -9.87 -13.46
CA MET A 90 -8.02 -9.07 -14.67
C MET A 90 -7.26 -9.57 -15.92
N LEU A 91 -6.39 -10.58 -15.81
CA LEU A 91 -5.61 -11.07 -16.95
C LEU A 91 -6.47 -11.89 -17.93
N PRO A 92 -6.23 -11.77 -19.26
CA PRO A 92 -6.85 -12.66 -20.22
C PRO A 92 -6.35 -14.09 -20.06
N ARG A 93 -7.28 -15.05 -20.08
CA ARG A 93 -7.01 -16.48 -19.94
C ARG A 93 -8.14 -17.29 -20.56
N THR A 94 -7.85 -18.51 -21.02
CA THR A 94 -8.88 -19.49 -21.41
C THR A 94 -9.15 -20.52 -20.31
N GLN A 95 -8.20 -20.72 -19.40
CA GLN A 95 -8.32 -21.66 -18.28
C GLN A 95 -8.55 -20.94 -16.93
N PRO A 96 -9.34 -21.54 -16.01
CA PRO A 96 -9.54 -21.00 -14.66
C PRO A 96 -8.34 -21.31 -13.76
N GLY A 97 -7.89 -20.32 -12.96
CA GLY A 97 -6.85 -20.50 -11.95
C GLY A 97 -5.95 -19.27 -11.78
N GLU A 98 -6.45 -18.24 -11.08
CA GLU A 98 -5.67 -17.02 -10.81
C GLU A 98 -4.40 -17.29 -9.97
N TYR A 99 -4.40 -18.33 -9.15
CA TYR A 99 -3.30 -18.76 -8.28
C TYR A 99 -2.05 -19.26 -9.04
N TYR A 100 -2.10 -19.41 -10.36
CA TYR A 100 -0.93 -19.68 -11.20
C TYR A 100 -0.19 -18.42 -11.66
N TYR A 101 -0.78 -17.23 -11.49
CA TYR A 101 -0.26 -15.97 -12.02
C TYR A 101 0.31 -15.09 -10.92
N PHE A 102 1.60 -14.81 -11.01
CA PHE A 102 2.35 -14.02 -10.04
C PHE A 102 2.69 -12.66 -10.64
N LEU A 103 2.34 -11.57 -9.94
CA LEU A 103 2.80 -10.24 -10.30
C LEU A 103 4.32 -10.22 -10.23
N GLU A 104 4.98 -10.02 -11.36
CA GLU A 104 6.41 -10.19 -11.52
C GLU A 104 7.11 -8.84 -11.66
N ARG A 105 6.53 -7.93 -12.45
CA ARG A 105 7.17 -6.67 -12.82
C ARG A 105 6.18 -5.53 -13.04
N PHE A 106 6.65 -4.30 -12.84
CA PHE A 106 6.06 -3.09 -13.39
C PHE A 106 6.91 -2.66 -14.58
N LEU A 107 6.31 -2.54 -15.77
CA LEU A 107 7.02 -2.11 -16.97
C LEU A 107 7.17 -0.58 -17.01
N GLY A 108 6.13 0.17 -16.67
CA GLY A 108 6.12 1.64 -16.71
C GLY A 108 4.72 2.22 -16.94
N SER A 109 4.65 3.55 -17.07
CA SER A 109 3.46 4.32 -17.44
C SER A 109 3.36 4.51 -18.95
N ALA A 110 2.14 4.43 -19.49
CA ALA A 110 1.79 4.67 -20.90
C ALA A 110 0.90 5.93 -21.05
N SER A 111 1.44 7.08 -20.63
CA SER A 111 0.79 8.41 -20.70
C SER A 111 1.46 9.33 -21.73
N GLY A 112 2.04 8.75 -22.78
CA GLY A 112 2.74 9.50 -23.82
C GLY A 112 1.82 10.17 -24.84
N LYS A 113 2.44 10.79 -25.85
CA LYS A 113 1.74 11.42 -26.99
C LYS A 113 1.95 10.68 -28.31
N GLY A 114 2.66 9.56 -28.28
CA GLY A 114 2.93 8.71 -29.43
C GLY A 114 1.77 7.76 -29.76
N LYS A 115 2.11 6.62 -30.36
CA LYS A 115 1.15 5.58 -30.76
C LYS A 115 0.49 4.91 -29.54
N GLU A 116 -0.77 4.49 -29.72
CA GLU A 116 -1.49 3.63 -28.77
C GLU A 116 -0.80 2.27 -28.65
N ILE A 117 -0.65 1.75 -27.43
CA ILE A 117 -0.16 0.41 -27.14
C ILE A 117 -1.40 -0.46 -26.94
N THR A 118 -1.56 -1.48 -27.77
CA THR A 118 -2.72 -2.38 -27.72
C THR A 118 -2.31 -3.77 -27.28
N ALA A 119 -3.11 -4.39 -26.42
CA ALA A 119 -2.91 -5.77 -25.98
C ALA A 119 -3.78 -6.72 -26.80
N TRP A 120 -3.17 -7.78 -27.32
CA TRP A 120 -3.83 -8.79 -28.16
C TRP A 120 -3.56 -10.17 -27.61
N PHE A 121 -4.63 -10.87 -27.21
CA PHE A 121 -4.55 -12.21 -26.64
C PHE A 121 -4.85 -13.26 -27.71
N ASN A 122 -4.01 -14.29 -27.83
CA ASN A 122 -4.27 -15.40 -28.73
C ASN A 122 -4.97 -16.55 -27.99
N VAL A 123 -6.22 -16.83 -28.33
CA VAL A 123 -7.04 -17.83 -27.61
C VAL A 123 -6.60 -19.28 -27.85
N ASN A 124 -5.79 -19.55 -28.88
CA ASN A 124 -5.35 -20.92 -29.21
C ASN A 124 -4.10 -21.33 -28.45
N ASN A 125 -3.26 -20.36 -28.07
CA ASN A 125 -2.00 -20.64 -27.39
C ASN A 125 -1.82 -19.87 -26.07
N GLU A 126 -2.67 -18.92 -25.70
CA GLU A 126 -2.52 -18.03 -24.53
C GLU A 126 -1.25 -17.15 -24.55
N ASP A 127 -0.85 -16.69 -25.73
CA ASP A 127 0.11 -15.59 -25.87
C ASP A 127 -0.59 -14.23 -25.69
N LEU A 128 0.16 -13.22 -25.26
CA LEU A 128 -0.28 -11.82 -25.19
C LEU A 128 0.76 -10.92 -25.86
N LEU A 129 0.42 -10.42 -27.05
CA LEU A 129 1.22 -9.47 -27.79
C LEU A 129 0.82 -8.05 -27.41
N LEU A 130 1.78 -7.26 -26.96
CA LEU A 130 1.66 -5.80 -26.83
C LEU A 130 2.28 -5.13 -28.05
N THR A 131 1.51 -4.31 -28.75
CA THR A 131 1.97 -3.68 -30.00
C THR A 131 1.38 -2.29 -30.24
N THR A 132 2.18 -1.44 -30.89
CA THR A 132 1.78 -0.13 -31.42
C THR A 132 1.46 -0.16 -32.92
N THR A 133 1.50 -1.35 -33.54
CA THR A 133 1.23 -1.56 -34.97
C THR A 133 0.42 -2.86 -35.11
N PRO A 134 -0.87 -2.86 -34.69
CA PRO A 134 -1.70 -4.07 -34.61
C PRO A 134 -1.92 -4.76 -35.97
N GLU A 135 -1.64 -4.07 -37.07
CA GLU A 135 -1.63 -4.63 -38.42
C GLU A 135 -0.64 -5.80 -38.59
N GLU A 136 0.33 -5.98 -37.68
CA GLU A 136 1.20 -7.17 -37.66
C GLU A 136 0.42 -8.48 -37.42
N LEU A 137 -0.82 -8.40 -36.95
CA LEU A 137 -1.71 -9.53 -36.69
C LEU A 137 -2.69 -9.84 -37.83
N ASP A 138 -2.73 -9.04 -38.90
CA ASP A 138 -3.68 -9.22 -39.99
C ASP A 138 -3.52 -10.60 -40.66
N GLY A 139 -4.65 -11.34 -40.76
CA GLY A 139 -4.68 -12.71 -41.28
C GLY A 139 -4.12 -13.79 -40.34
N GLN A 140 -3.66 -13.45 -39.13
CA GLN A 140 -3.24 -14.43 -38.13
C GLN A 140 -4.42 -14.98 -37.31
N ASN A 141 -4.50 -16.30 -37.17
CA ASN A 141 -5.62 -16.96 -36.48
C ASN A 141 -5.51 -16.93 -34.94
N GLY A 142 -6.64 -16.66 -34.28
CA GLY A 142 -6.82 -16.81 -32.84
C GLY A 142 -6.54 -15.55 -32.02
N TRP A 143 -5.99 -14.49 -32.60
CA TRP A 143 -5.82 -13.21 -31.93
C TRP A 143 -7.15 -12.49 -31.77
N ARG A 144 -7.38 -11.96 -30.56
CA ARG A 144 -8.41 -10.97 -30.27
C ARG A 144 -7.76 -9.78 -29.57
N LYS A 145 -8.24 -8.56 -29.85
CA LYS A 145 -7.88 -7.40 -29.04
C LYS A 145 -8.46 -7.62 -27.64
N ASP A 146 -7.65 -7.34 -26.63
CA ASP A 146 -7.97 -7.56 -25.22
C ASP A 146 -8.11 -6.22 -24.48
N ASP A 147 -7.15 -5.29 -24.67
CA ASP A 147 -7.15 -3.99 -23.99
C ASP A 147 -6.43 -2.88 -24.79
N ASP A 148 -6.69 -1.63 -24.43
CA ASP A 148 -5.96 -0.42 -24.86
C ASP A 148 -5.09 0.08 -23.70
N LEU A 149 -3.80 -0.23 -23.75
CA LEU A 149 -2.87 -0.01 -22.63
C LEU A 149 -2.38 1.45 -22.49
N GLY A 150 -2.91 2.39 -23.28
CA GLY A 150 -2.47 3.78 -23.29
C GLY A 150 -1.36 4.06 -24.30
N LYS A 151 -0.83 5.28 -24.29
CA LYS A 151 0.06 5.77 -25.35
C LYS A 151 1.54 5.65 -24.99
N SER A 152 2.31 5.14 -25.94
CA SER A 152 3.77 5.18 -25.93
C SER A 152 4.25 6.64 -25.89
N TYR A 153 5.38 6.86 -25.25
CA TYR A 153 6.18 8.07 -25.46
C TYR A 153 6.92 7.99 -26.80
N ASN A 154 7.43 9.12 -27.30
CA ASN A 154 8.15 9.19 -28.57
C ASN A 154 9.61 8.70 -28.49
N GLY A 155 10.13 8.47 -27.28
CA GLY A 155 11.46 7.90 -27.00
C GLY A 155 12.62 8.91 -26.95
N ASP A 156 12.40 10.12 -27.47
CA ASP A 156 13.26 11.30 -27.28
C ASP A 156 12.91 12.10 -26.01
N GLU A 157 11.77 11.79 -25.40
CA GLU A 157 11.25 12.53 -24.26
C GLU A 157 12.04 12.29 -22.96
N PRO A 158 12.34 13.33 -22.16
CA PRO A 158 13.02 13.18 -20.87
C PRO A 158 12.33 12.17 -19.94
N GLY A 159 13.14 11.28 -19.38
CA GLY A 159 12.71 10.22 -18.46
C GLY A 159 12.04 9.01 -19.14
N SER A 160 11.87 9.01 -20.47
CA SER A 160 11.38 7.82 -21.19
C SER A 160 12.47 6.77 -21.38
N PHE A 161 12.07 5.51 -21.44
CA PHE A 161 12.93 4.36 -21.67
C PHE A 161 12.26 3.33 -22.59
N PRO A 162 13.04 2.60 -23.38
CA PRO A 162 12.52 1.58 -24.30
C PRO A 162 12.01 0.34 -23.55
N ILE A 163 10.97 -0.28 -24.09
CA ILE A 163 10.55 -1.64 -23.76
C ILE A 163 10.97 -2.58 -24.90
N TYR A 164 11.82 -3.53 -24.56
CA TYR A 164 12.37 -4.55 -25.44
C TYR A 164 11.42 -5.74 -25.55
N ARG A 165 11.06 -6.13 -26.77
CA ARG A 165 10.24 -7.31 -27.09
C ARG A 165 11.13 -8.51 -27.41
N TYR A 166 10.75 -9.66 -26.88
CA TYR A 166 11.37 -10.95 -27.15
C TYR A 166 10.30 -11.99 -27.43
N TYR A 167 10.60 -12.97 -28.29
CA TYR A 167 9.73 -14.10 -28.58
C TYR A 167 10.39 -15.42 -28.19
N ARG A 168 9.65 -16.33 -27.55
CA ARG A 168 10.10 -17.70 -27.24
C ARG A 168 9.31 -18.74 -28.00
N GLN A 169 9.91 -19.27 -29.06
CA GLN A 169 9.32 -20.30 -29.93
C GLN A 169 8.83 -21.54 -29.17
N LYS A 170 9.56 -22.01 -28.13
CA LYS A 170 9.21 -23.22 -27.36
C LYS A 170 7.80 -23.19 -26.75
N THR A 171 7.30 -22.01 -26.41
CA THR A 171 5.96 -21.84 -25.83
C THR A 171 5.03 -20.99 -26.69
N SER A 172 5.49 -20.47 -27.83
CA SER A 172 4.81 -19.43 -28.61
C SER A 172 4.30 -18.32 -27.69
N SER A 173 5.24 -17.55 -27.14
CA SER A 173 4.93 -16.50 -26.17
C SER A 173 5.90 -15.33 -26.27
N HIS A 174 5.36 -14.11 -26.23
CA HIS A 174 6.13 -12.89 -26.13
C HIS A 174 6.53 -12.57 -24.68
N PHE A 175 7.55 -11.73 -24.54
CA PHE A 175 8.05 -11.20 -23.28
C PHE A 175 8.56 -9.78 -23.49
N TYR A 176 8.31 -8.92 -22.50
CA TYR A 176 8.62 -7.51 -22.52
C TYR A 176 9.42 -7.15 -21.27
N THR A 177 10.51 -6.39 -21.46
CA THR A 177 11.28 -5.82 -20.36
C THR A 177 11.87 -4.45 -20.71
N ARG A 178 12.09 -3.64 -19.67
CA ARG A 178 12.88 -2.39 -19.70
C ARG A 178 14.39 -2.62 -19.53
N ASP A 179 14.82 -3.80 -19.07
CA ASP A 179 16.24 -4.13 -18.88
C ASP A 179 16.73 -5.10 -19.96
N ARG A 180 17.53 -4.59 -20.90
CA ARG A 180 18.16 -5.40 -21.94
C ARG A 180 19.13 -6.44 -21.38
N ASN A 181 19.66 -6.26 -20.17
CA ASN A 181 20.67 -7.16 -19.60
C ASN A 181 20.10 -8.53 -19.18
N GLU A 182 18.78 -8.61 -18.90
CA GLU A 182 18.09 -9.87 -18.60
C GLU A 182 18.39 -10.92 -19.68
N LEU A 183 18.19 -10.57 -20.96
CA LEU A 183 18.25 -11.52 -22.09
C LEU A 183 19.30 -11.17 -23.16
N GLY A 184 19.79 -9.94 -23.24
CA GLY A 184 20.74 -9.52 -24.28
C GLY A 184 20.13 -9.62 -25.68
N ASP A 185 20.83 -10.26 -26.60
CA ASP A 185 20.27 -10.59 -27.94
C ASP A 185 19.43 -11.88 -27.92
N GLY A 186 19.49 -12.65 -26.82
CA GLY A 186 18.68 -13.85 -26.58
C GLY A 186 19.28 -14.77 -25.52
N LYS A 187 18.43 -15.27 -24.60
CA LYS A 187 18.75 -16.29 -23.59
C LYS A 187 17.52 -17.16 -23.32
N PHE A 188 17.72 -18.38 -22.80
CA PHE A 188 16.64 -19.30 -22.39
C PHE A 188 15.57 -19.59 -23.47
N GLY A 189 15.96 -19.49 -24.75
CA GLY A 189 15.08 -19.67 -25.91
C GLY A 189 14.27 -18.43 -26.32
N PHE A 190 14.40 -17.31 -25.60
CA PHE A 190 13.93 -16.00 -26.06
C PHE A 190 14.88 -15.43 -27.11
N VAL A 191 14.32 -14.89 -28.19
CA VAL A 191 15.03 -14.18 -29.27
C VAL A 191 14.60 -12.71 -29.24
N TYR A 192 15.56 -11.78 -29.33
CA TYR A 192 15.27 -10.35 -29.35
C TYR A 192 14.60 -9.92 -30.66
N GLU A 193 13.50 -9.17 -30.57
CA GLU A 193 12.74 -8.69 -31.73
C GLU A 193 12.83 -7.17 -31.96
N GLY A 194 13.25 -6.39 -30.95
CA GLY A 194 13.39 -4.95 -31.06
C GLY A 194 12.83 -4.18 -29.86
N ILE A 195 12.71 -2.87 -30.03
CA ILE A 195 11.98 -1.98 -29.10
C ILE A 195 10.53 -1.93 -29.60
N ALA A 196 9.57 -2.30 -28.76
CA ALA A 196 8.15 -2.27 -29.13
C ALA A 196 7.49 -0.90 -28.92
N PHE A 197 7.88 -0.21 -27.85
CA PHE A 197 7.37 1.10 -27.44
C PHE A 197 8.26 1.70 -26.34
N TYR A 198 7.96 2.93 -25.92
CA TYR A 198 8.65 3.63 -24.83
C TYR A 198 7.66 3.97 -23.71
N LEU A 199 8.06 3.71 -22.47
CA LEU A 199 7.32 4.07 -21.25
C LEU A 199 8.12 5.09 -20.43
N LYS A 200 7.51 5.67 -19.40
CA LYS A 200 8.21 6.40 -18.32
C LYS A 200 8.05 5.64 -17.01
N ASN A 201 8.86 5.99 -16.00
CA ASN A 201 8.48 5.69 -14.62
C ASN A 201 7.21 6.50 -14.28
N GLU A 202 6.51 6.13 -13.22
CA GLU A 202 5.21 6.67 -12.80
C GLU A 202 5.04 8.15 -13.16
N THR A 203 4.10 8.46 -14.08
CA THR A 203 3.76 9.85 -14.39
C THR A 203 3.21 10.47 -13.11
N THR A 204 3.95 11.40 -12.50
CA THR A 204 3.61 12.02 -11.22
C THR A 204 2.43 12.97 -11.37
N GLU A 205 1.22 12.41 -11.45
CA GLU A 205 0.10 13.01 -10.75
C GLU A 205 0.10 12.48 -9.33
N GLN A 206 0.48 13.37 -8.42
CA GLN A 206 0.46 13.16 -6.98
C GLN A 206 -0.96 13.43 -6.48
N GLU A 207 -1.79 12.40 -6.44
CA GLU A 207 -3.13 12.52 -5.85
C GLU A 207 -3.01 12.69 -4.33
N LEU A 208 -3.37 13.86 -3.80
CA LEU A 208 -3.64 14.03 -2.37
C LEU A 208 -4.95 13.32 -2.02
N ARG A 209 -4.87 12.09 -1.51
CA ARG A 209 -6.06 11.35 -1.08
C ARG A 209 -6.37 11.63 0.38
N GLN A 210 -7.52 12.28 0.60
CA GLN A 210 -7.99 12.60 1.95
C GLN A 210 -8.27 11.32 2.75
N VAL A 211 -7.73 11.28 3.95
CA VAL A 211 -7.93 10.23 4.93
C VAL A 211 -9.06 10.64 5.87
N HIS A 212 -9.93 9.69 6.16
CA HIS A 212 -11.11 9.89 7.00
C HIS A 212 -10.75 9.85 8.49
N ASP A 213 -11.55 10.59 9.27
CA ASP A 213 -11.62 10.51 10.72
C ASP A 213 -11.93 9.07 11.16
N GLY A 214 -11.31 8.64 12.26
CA GLY A 214 -11.46 7.28 12.80
C GLY A 214 -10.45 6.26 12.30
N LEU A 215 -9.67 6.56 11.24
CA LEU A 215 -8.65 5.62 10.79
C LEU A 215 -7.56 5.44 11.86
N LEU A 216 -7.46 4.21 12.37
CA LEU A 216 -6.36 3.73 13.20
C LEU A 216 -5.23 3.20 12.30
N MET A 217 -4.01 3.60 12.59
CA MET A 217 -2.80 3.25 11.83
C MET A 217 -1.67 2.90 12.78
N LYS A 218 -0.75 2.04 12.33
CA LYS A 218 0.50 1.75 13.02
C LYS A 218 1.67 2.33 12.22
N ASP A 219 2.57 3.03 12.89
CA ASP A 219 3.79 3.50 12.25
C ASP A 219 4.79 2.37 12.02
N LYS A 220 5.31 2.25 10.80
CA LYS A 220 6.37 1.29 10.45
C LYS A 220 7.68 1.56 11.18
N THR A 221 7.98 2.84 11.45
CA THR A 221 9.28 3.25 11.98
C THR A 221 9.36 3.11 13.50
N THR A 222 8.33 3.57 14.21
CA THR A 222 8.28 3.61 15.69
C THR A 222 7.42 2.54 16.32
N GLY A 223 6.51 1.91 15.56
CA GLY A 223 5.51 0.97 16.08
C GLY A 223 4.35 1.63 16.82
N TYR A 224 4.35 2.96 17.00
CA TYR A 224 3.28 3.65 17.71
C TYR A 224 1.96 3.62 16.94
N LEU A 225 0.85 3.65 17.69
CA LEU A 225 -0.49 3.74 17.13
C LEU A 225 -0.93 5.20 17.00
N TYR A 226 -1.56 5.49 15.88
CA TYR A 226 -2.10 6.79 15.53
C TYR A 226 -3.58 6.66 15.18
N ILE A 227 -4.35 7.69 15.50
CA ILE A 227 -5.75 7.86 15.07
C ILE A 227 -5.93 9.23 14.44
N ILE A 228 -6.81 9.33 13.45
CA ILE A 228 -7.26 10.63 12.92
C ILE A 228 -8.51 11.06 13.68
N ILE A 229 -8.44 12.20 14.37
CA ILE A 229 -9.57 12.82 15.07
C ILE A 229 -9.71 14.27 14.58
N GLU A 230 -10.89 14.62 14.07
CA GLU A 230 -11.27 15.96 13.62
C GLU A 230 -10.29 16.56 12.59
N GLY A 231 -9.84 15.70 11.66
CA GLY A 231 -8.88 16.02 10.61
C GLY A 231 -7.44 16.17 11.08
N ARG A 232 -7.07 15.59 12.23
CA ARG A 232 -5.71 15.66 12.79
C ARG A 232 -5.19 14.27 13.16
N ILE A 233 -3.96 13.98 12.77
CA ILE A 233 -3.24 12.77 13.22
C ILE A 233 -2.86 12.97 14.68
N ARG A 234 -3.23 12.02 15.54
CA ARG A 234 -2.94 12.02 16.97
C ARG A 234 -2.31 10.69 17.37
N ILE A 235 -1.23 10.76 18.16
CA ILE A 235 -0.60 9.59 18.78
C ILE A 235 -1.50 9.07 19.90
N LEU A 236 -1.61 7.76 20.05
CA LEU A 236 -2.14 7.10 21.25
C LEU A 236 -0.96 6.80 22.16
N GLU A 237 -0.90 7.41 23.35
CA GLU A 237 0.31 7.36 24.20
C GLU A 237 0.71 5.93 24.60
N THR A 238 -0.28 5.06 24.84
CA THR A 238 -0.08 3.67 25.27
C THR A 238 -1.07 2.72 24.61
N MET A 239 -0.73 1.43 24.54
CA MET A 239 -1.69 0.40 24.15
C MET A 239 -2.89 0.32 25.11
N GLU A 240 -2.70 0.67 26.38
CA GLU A 240 -3.78 0.71 27.38
C GLU A 240 -4.85 1.74 27.00
N VAL A 241 -4.47 2.98 26.67
CA VAL A 241 -5.45 4.00 26.24
C VAL A 241 -6.04 3.65 24.87
N ALA A 242 -5.26 3.04 23.97
CA ALA A 242 -5.76 2.55 22.70
C ALA A 242 -6.87 1.50 22.86
N ASN A 243 -6.67 0.51 23.75
CA ASN A 243 -7.67 -0.51 24.07
C ASN A 243 -8.88 0.08 24.81
N ARG A 244 -8.62 0.85 25.88
CA ARG A 244 -9.65 1.41 26.76
C ARG A 244 -10.55 2.40 26.03
N VAL A 245 -10.00 3.28 25.19
CA VAL A 245 -10.80 4.33 24.52
C VAL A 245 -11.28 3.90 23.14
N PHE A 246 -10.45 3.23 22.33
CA PHE A 246 -10.71 2.96 20.90
C PHE A 246 -10.88 1.47 20.57
N GLY A 247 -10.99 0.61 21.59
CA GLY A 247 -11.28 -0.81 21.41
C GLY A 247 -10.17 -1.59 20.70
N VAL A 248 -8.96 -1.04 20.64
CA VAL A 248 -7.78 -1.66 20.02
C VAL A 248 -7.45 -2.97 20.75
N LYS A 249 -7.10 -4.02 20.00
CA LYS A 249 -6.73 -5.32 20.56
C LYS A 249 -5.45 -5.83 19.91
N ASP A 250 -4.67 -6.55 20.70
CA ASP A 250 -3.53 -7.31 20.19
C ASP A 250 -4.01 -8.33 19.13
N GLY A 251 -3.26 -8.44 18.04
CA GLY A 251 -3.59 -9.31 16.90
C GLY A 251 -4.61 -8.74 15.90
N ASN A 252 -5.26 -7.60 16.16
CA ASN A 252 -6.01 -6.90 15.12
C ASN A 252 -5.05 -6.33 14.05
N TYR A 253 -5.42 -6.44 12.78
CA TYR A 253 -4.69 -5.79 11.69
C TYR A 253 -4.99 -4.28 11.66
N TYR A 254 -3.95 -3.47 11.78
CA TYR A 254 -3.98 -2.02 11.54
C TYR A 254 -3.11 -1.73 10.32
N PRO A 255 -3.55 -0.86 9.38
CA PRO A 255 -2.71 -0.44 8.27
C PRO A 255 -1.37 0.11 8.76
N GLU A 256 -0.28 -0.56 8.35
CA GLU A 256 1.06 -0.09 8.60
C GLU A 256 1.42 0.98 7.57
N VAL A 257 1.75 2.18 8.05
CA VAL A 257 2.08 3.36 7.24
C VAL A 257 3.41 3.94 7.69
N ASN A 258 4.10 4.66 6.82
CA ASN A 258 5.12 5.59 7.27
C ASN A 258 4.41 6.89 7.67
N ILE A 259 4.32 7.19 8.96
CA ILE A 259 3.54 8.35 9.45
C ILE A 259 4.08 9.69 8.94
N ASP A 260 5.33 9.72 8.48
CA ASP A 260 5.98 10.90 7.93
C ASP A 260 5.59 11.21 6.49
N GLU A 261 5.01 10.25 5.76
CA GLU A 261 4.45 10.42 4.41
C GLU A 261 3.03 11.01 4.42
N LEU A 262 2.41 11.15 5.60
CA LEU A 262 1.09 11.76 5.76
C LEU A 262 1.17 13.28 5.91
N ILE A 263 0.53 13.98 4.99
CA ILE A 263 0.44 15.44 4.92
C ILE A 263 -0.78 15.89 5.74
N GLY A 264 -0.63 16.98 6.50
CA GLY A 264 -1.70 17.59 7.28
C GLY A 264 -1.34 17.87 8.76
N PRO A 265 -2.25 18.52 9.51
CA PRO A 265 -1.98 19.00 10.86
C PRO A 265 -1.92 17.85 11.88
N ARG A 266 -0.95 17.92 12.79
CA ARG A 266 -0.88 17.02 13.95
C ARG A 266 -1.71 17.57 15.11
N GLY A 267 -2.32 16.69 15.88
CA GLY A 267 -3.09 17.03 17.07
C GLY A 267 -2.35 16.64 18.36
N LYS A 268 -2.86 17.08 19.51
CA LYS A 268 -2.32 16.66 20.82
C LYS A 268 -2.36 15.14 20.96
N ILE A 269 -1.42 14.55 21.69
CA ILE A 269 -1.44 13.13 22.03
C ILE A 269 -2.75 12.79 22.76
N VAL A 270 -3.34 11.63 22.49
CA VAL A 270 -4.39 11.06 23.34
C VAL A 270 -3.67 10.39 24.50
N ASN A 271 -3.60 11.09 25.63
CA ASN A 271 -2.76 10.71 26.75
C ASN A 271 -3.36 9.58 27.61
N ALA A 272 -2.55 8.97 28.47
CA ALA A 272 -2.92 7.86 29.34
C ALA A 272 -4.07 8.18 30.32
N GLY A 273 -4.37 9.45 30.56
CA GLY A 273 -5.54 9.90 31.33
C GLY A 273 -6.86 9.94 30.55
N ALA A 274 -6.84 9.72 29.23
CA ALA A 274 -8.03 9.82 28.40
C ALA A 274 -9.00 8.65 28.59
N LYS A 275 -10.30 8.94 28.63
CA LYS A 275 -11.35 7.95 28.91
C LYS A 275 -12.74 8.40 28.45
N LEU A 276 -13.69 7.47 28.44
CA LEU A 276 -15.10 7.70 28.14
C LEU A 276 -15.91 7.74 29.44
N ILE A 277 -16.81 8.71 29.58
CA ILE A 277 -17.58 8.95 30.81
C ILE A 277 -19.04 9.21 30.46
N GLU A 278 -19.99 8.57 31.14
CA GLU A 278 -21.42 8.87 31.09
C GLU A 278 -21.85 9.63 32.36
N ASP A 279 -22.42 10.83 32.21
CA ASP A 279 -23.13 11.50 33.31
C ASP A 279 -24.50 10.85 33.49
N THR A 280 -24.66 9.98 34.49
CA THR A 280 -25.90 9.19 34.70
C THR A 280 -27.13 10.05 35.00
N ARG A 281 -26.95 11.33 35.35
CA ARG A 281 -28.04 12.30 35.56
C ARG A 281 -28.58 12.87 34.25
N THR A 282 -27.78 12.91 33.20
CA THR A 282 -28.14 13.51 31.90
C THR A 282 -28.11 12.53 30.72
N GLY A 283 -27.56 11.33 30.91
CA GLY A 283 -27.33 10.35 29.84
C GLY A 283 -26.27 10.76 28.83
N LYS A 284 -25.56 11.87 29.07
CA LYS A 284 -24.55 12.41 28.14
C LYS A 284 -23.23 11.65 28.28
N ILE A 285 -22.68 11.24 27.14
CA ILE A 285 -21.37 10.61 27.05
C ILE A 285 -20.32 11.67 26.68
N TYR A 286 -19.19 11.64 27.36
CA TYR A 286 -18.06 12.54 27.19
C TYR A 286 -16.78 11.75 26.90
N PHE A 287 -15.96 12.26 25.99
CA PHE A 287 -14.55 11.91 25.89
C PHE A 287 -13.76 12.88 26.77
N LEU A 288 -13.18 12.37 27.86
CA LEU A 288 -12.19 13.11 28.63
C LEU A 288 -10.87 13.06 27.88
N ASP A 289 -10.40 14.20 27.39
CA ASP A 289 -9.25 14.33 26.51
C ASP A 289 -8.38 15.51 26.96
N ASN A 290 -7.14 15.23 27.37
CA ASN A 290 -6.21 16.26 27.87
C ASN A 290 -6.81 17.17 28.97
N GLY A 291 -7.60 16.58 29.88
CA GLY A 291 -8.27 17.29 30.98
C GLY A 291 -9.57 18.01 30.62
N LEU A 292 -9.99 17.97 29.35
CA LEU A 292 -11.23 18.55 28.87
C LEU A 292 -12.30 17.48 28.66
N LEU A 293 -13.48 17.70 29.22
CA LEU A 293 -14.68 16.93 28.94
C LEU A 293 -15.28 17.39 27.60
N ARG A 294 -15.16 16.55 26.58
CA ARG A 294 -15.71 16.80 25.23
C ARG A 294 -16.98 15.98 25.06
N TYR A 295 -18.14 16.63 24.96
CA TYR A 295 -19.41 15.93 24.77
C TYR A 295 -19.44 15.21 23.42
N ILE A 296 -19.99 14.00 23.38
CA ILE A 296 -20.15 13.21 22.15
C ILE A 296 -21.61 13.39 21.69
N PRO A 297 -21.89 14.17 20.64
CA PRO A 297 -23.24 14.65 20.35
C PRO A 297 -24.12 13.61 19.66
N ASP A 298 -23.55 12.59 19.03
CA ASP A 298 -24.29 11.61 18.24
C ASP A 298 -23.65 10.20 18.23
N PRO A 299 -24.43 9.14 17.94
CA PRO A 299 -23.91 7.77 17.80
C PRO A 299 -23.05 7.53 16.55
N LYS A 300 -23.01 8.45 15.59
CA LYS A 300 -22.10 8.32 14.42
C LYS A 300 -20.66 8.58 14.87
N THR A 301 -20.45 9.53 15.77
CA THR A 301 -19.15 9.89 16.35
C THR A 301 -18.55 8.73 17.14
N LEU A 302 -19.35 8.04 17.97
CA LEU A 302 -18.94 6.79 18.64
C LEU A 302 -18.44 5.74 17.64
N ARG A 303 -19.21 5.50 16.56
CA ARG A 303 -18.88 4.48 15.55
C ARG A 303 -17.67 4.85 14.70
N VAL A 304 -17.57 6.09 14.23
CA VAL A 304 -16.47 6.55 13.37
C VAL A 304 -15.15 6.46 14.11
N TYR A 305 -15.08 6.96 15.34
CA TYR A 305 -13.88 6.86 16.16
C TYR A 305 -13.71 5.51 16.86
N MET A 306 -14.54 4.50 16.55
CA MET A 306 -14.48 3.15 17.15
C MET A 306 -14.44 3.16 18.69
N LEU A 307 -15.15 4.10 19.31
CA LEU A 307 -15.08 4.34 20.75
C LEU A 307 -15.63 3.14 21.52
N ASN A 308 -14.86 2.68 22.52
CA ASN A 308 -15.14 1.46 23.26
C ASN A 308 -16.26 1.67 24.28
N GLU A 309 -17.51 1.51 23.83
CA GLU A 309 -18.71 1.67 24.66
C GLU A 309 -18.71 0.79 25.93
N LYS A 310 -17.94 -0.30 25.97
CA LYS A 310 -17.81 -1.17 27.15
C LYS A 310 -16.91 -0.59 28.26
N ALA A 311 -16.12 0.43 27.94
CA ALA A 311 -15.20 1.10 28.86
C ALA A 311 -15.73 2.47 29.34
N ILE A 312 -17.01 2.77 29.10
CA ILE A 312 -17.67 3.98 29.59
C ILE A 312 -17.79 3.94 31.11
N GLU A 313 -17.11 4.85 31.81
CA GLU A 313 -17.26 5.05 33.24
C GLU A 313 -18.56 5.80 33.55
N LYS A 314 -19.44 5.20 34.36
CA LYS A 314 -20.69 5.84 34.79
C LYS A 314 -20.46 6.69 36.04
N ILE A 315 -20.69 8.00 35.93
CA ILE A 315 -20.48 8.97 37.02
C ILE A 315 -21.77 9.76 37.26
N ASN A 316 -22.17 9.90 38.52
CA ASN A 316 -23.34 10.69 38.90
C ASN A 316 -22.96 12.18 39.03
N GLY A 317 -23.29 13.00 38.02
CA GLY A 317 -23.00 14.43 38.04
C GLY A 317 -21.53 14.72 37.75
N VAL A 318 -21.15 14.62 36.48
CA VAL A 318 -19.77 14.92 36.03
C VAL A 318 -19.44 16.41 36.22
N VAL A 319 -18.29 16.70 36.79
CA VAL A 319 -17.74 18.06 37.00
C VAL A 319 -16.31 18.11 36.42
N GLY A 320 -16.01 19.16 35.66
CA GLY A 320 -14.68 19.38 35.07
C GLY A 320 -14.70 20.50 34.03
N PHE A 321 -13.55 20.79 33.44
CA PHE A 321 -13.45 21.78 32.35
C PHE A 321 -14.08 21.22 31.07
N THR A 322 -15.00 21.96 30.46
CA THR A 322 -15.64 21.58 29.20
C THR A 322 -14.79 22.01 28.01
N GLY A 323 -14.45 21.06 27.13
CA GLY A 323 -13.90 21.35 25.81
C GLY A 323 -15.00 21.51 24.76
N PRO A 324 -14.66 21.83 23.51
CA PRO A 324 -15.59 21.70 22.38
C PRO A 324 -16.08 20.25 22.26
N ASP A 325 -17.31 20.06 21.81
CA ASP A 325 -17.88 18.75 21.49
C ASP A 325 -16.94 17.96 20.57
N LEU A 326 -16.87 16.64 20.74
CA LEU A 326 -16.14 15.75 19.84
C LEU A 326 -17.01 15.53 18.60
N THR A 327 -16.53 15.94 17.42
CA THR A 327 -17.29 15.86 16.17
C THR A 327 -16.55 15.04 15.11
N VAL A 328 -17.23 14.66 14.03
CA VAL A 328 -16.61 14.06 12.85
C VAL A 328 -16.59 15.09 11.73
N LYS A 329 -15.39 15.46 11.25
CA LYS A 329 -15.19 16.39 10.14
C LYS A 329 -15.07 15.68 8.79
N PHE A 330 -14.32 14.59 8.73
CA PHE A 330 -14.01 13.87 7.49
C PHE A 330 -14.53 12.43 7.57
N PRO A 331 -15.85 12.20 7.41
CA PRO A 331 -16.41 10.85 7.48
C PRO A 331 -15.96 10.00 6.29
N TYR A 332 -15.89 8.67 6.48
CA TYR A 332 -15.71 7.74 5.37
C TYR A 332 -16.85 7.89 4.35
N VAL A 333 -16.50 8.24 3.11
CA VAL A 333 -17.41 8.22 1.95
C VAL A 333 -17.22 6.88 1.24
N LYS A 334 -18.32 6.17 0.99
CA LYS A 334 -18.31 4.87 0.30
C LYS A 334 -18.11 5.00 -1.20
#